data_AF-A0A3L7QPI8-F1
#
_entry.id   AF-A0A3L7QPI8-F1
#
_cell.length_a   1.000
_cell.length_b   1.000
_cell.length_c   1.000
_cell.angle_alpha   90.00
_cell.angle_beta   90.00
_cell.angle_gamma   90.00
#
_symmetry.space_group_name_H-M   'P 1'
#
loop_
_entity.id
_entity.type
_entity.pdbx_description
1 polymer ?
#
loop_
_entity_poly.entity_id
_entity_poly.type
_entity_poly.pdbx_seq_one_letter_code
_entity_poly.pdbx_strand_id
1 'polypeptide(L)'
;MTASLTSLSLKHPALAGVLAFLIPGLGHLYQRRFFKAFLFAFCIWGSWWTGMAMSDWKALQAPAKGHTQFPVILKYAGQCGVGLPSLWALYQADRFYSPDNIATNHFVDQPTQFPFSGFANLREGTGNQSGDLQGTLFIEPTRGDFGDAMTGIIEGTLDGQATTITLDKDVSFDAPIRASRTIRVKAAALDKDGGYIGQVEGEIPRAFLNWFGAPLTREEEGEWHRDLGKFQELAMVFVWVAGLMNLLAVWDAVEGPAYGIDDAGETPASPPPATV
;
A
#
# COMPACT_ATOMS: atom_id res chain seq x y z
N MET A 1 40.75 -16.05 37.76
CA MET A 1 39.70 -16.87 37.11
C MET A 1 38.85 -15.92 36.27
N THR A 2 39.08 -15.89 34.97
CA THR A 2 38.31 -15.10 34.00
C THR A 2 36.95 -15.75 33.81
N ALA A 3 35.89 -15.08 34.24
CA ALA A 3 34.52 -15.51 34.01
C ALA A 3 34.27 -15.56 32.50
N SER A 4 34.09 -16.77 31.96
CA SER A 4 33.59 -16.97 30.61
C SER A 4 32.11 -16.58 30.63
N LEU A 5 31.79 -15.36 30.17
CA LEU A 5 30.43 -14.98 29.83
C LEU A 5 29.86 -16.09 28.93
N THR A 6 28.78 -16.74 29.36
CA THR A 6 28.12 -17.79 28.61
C THR A 6 27.53 -17.15 27.35
N SER A 7 28.32 -17.06 26.28
CA SER A 7 27.89 -16.47 25.01
C SER A 7 26.72 -17.30 24.49
N LEU A 8 25.52 -16.72 24.49
CA LEU A 8 24.37 -17.32 23.82
C LEU A 8 24.77 -17.61 22.38
N SER A 9 24.72 -18.88 21.97
CA SER A 9 25.05 -19.29 20.61
C SER A 9 23.96 -18.81 19.65
N LEU A 10 24.18 -17.67 19.02
CA LEU A 10 23.28 -17.10 18.03
C LEU A 10 23.52 -17.77 16.67
N LYS A 11 22.49 -18.41 16.13
CA LYS A 11 22.52 -18.95 14.77
C LYS A 11 22.57 -17.80 13.76
N HIS A 12 23.68 -17.66 13.04
CA HIS A 12 23.93 -16.66 11.99
C HIS A 12 23.26 -15.29 12.25
N PRO A 13 23.83 -14.47 13.15
CA PRO A 13 23.22 -13.23 13.62
C PRO A 13 22.84 -12.25 12.50
N ALA A 14 23.70 -12.09 11.50
CA ALA A 14 23.45 -11.23 10.36
C ALA A 14 22.20 -11.66 9.56
N LEU A 15 22.06 -12.96 9.29
CA LEU A 15 20.90 -13.51 8.59
C LEU A 15 19.63 -13.34 9.43
N ALA A 16 19.70 -13.56 10.75
CA ALA A 16 18.57 -13.32 11.64
C ALA A 16 18.14 -11.85 11.63
N GLY A 17 19.09 -10.91 11.63
CA GLY A 17 18.82 -9.48 11.49
C GLY A 17 18.10 -9.15 10.18
N VAL A 18 18.59 -9.66 9.04
CA VAL A 18 17.93 -9.45 7.73
C VAL A 18 16.53 -10.03 7.72
N LEU A 19 16.33 -11.23 8.25
CA LEU A 19 15.01 -11.86 8.32
C LEU A 19 14.05 -11.08 9.22
N ALA A 20 14.50 -10.62 10.39
CA ALA A 20 13.71 -9.77 11.28
C ALA A 20 13.35 -8.43 10.63
N PHE A 21 14.28 -7.85 9.84
CA PHE A 21 14.03 -6.61 9.12
C PHE A 21 12.95 -6.82 8.06
N LEU A 22 13.08 -7.84 7.21
CA LEU A 22 12.13 -8.10 6.12
C LEU A 22 10.74 -8.47 6.64
N ILE A 23 10.68 -9.32 7.67
CA ILE A 23 9.44 -9.81 8.28
C ILE A 23 9.61 -9.75 9.82
N PRO A 24 8.95 -8.82 10.50
CA PRO A 24 8.97 -8.71 11.95
C PRO A 24 8.77 -10.06 12.66
N GLY A 25 9.71 -10.42 13.54
CA GLY A 25 9.73 -11.67 14.30
C GLY A 25 10.40 -12.88 13.62
N LEU A 26 10.68 -12.83 12.31
CA LEU A 26 11.21 -13.98 11.57
C LEU A 26 12.67 -14.32 11.95
N GLY A 27 13.49 -13.32 12.27
CA GLY A 27 14.85 -13.53 12.75
C GLY A 27 14.92 -14.33 14.05
N HIS A 28 14.04 -14.02 15.01
CA HIS A 28 13.91 -14.75 16.26
C HIS A 28 13.38 -16.16 16.05
N LEU A 29 12.44 -16.33 15.12
CA LEU A 29 11.93 -17.65 14.74
C LEU A 29 13.05 -18.51 14.16
N TYR A 30 13.88 -17.95 13.28
CA TYR A 30 15.05 -18.62 12.69
C TYR A 30 16.06 -19.10 13.76
N GLN A 31 16.23 -18.29 14.81
CA GLN A 31 17.06 -18.62 15.97
C GLN A 31 16.34 -19.50 17.01
N ARG A 32 15.11 -19.96 16.72
CA ARG A 32 14.26 -20.80 17.59
C ARG A 32 13.87 -20.12 18.91
N ARG A 33 13.87 -18.78 18.95
CA ARG A 33 13.41 -17.95 20.07
C ARG A 33 11.91 -17.64 19.91
N PHE A 34 11.06 -18.66 20.03
CA PHE A 34 9.64 -18.61 19.65
C PHE A 34 8.82 -17.56 20.40
N PHE A 35 8.99 -17.42 21.72
CA PHE A 35 8.25 -16.43 22.50
C PHE A 35 8.54 -15.00 22.01
N LYS A 36 9.82 -14.67 21.77
CA LYS A 36 10.22 -13.38 21.21
C LYS A 36 9.71 -13.19 19.79
N ALA A 37 9.80 -14.23 18.95
CA ALA A 37 9.27 -14.20 17.60
C ALA A 37 7.78 -13.84 17.59
N PHE A 38 6.98 -14.50 18.43
CA PHE A 38 5.56 -14.20 18.58
C PHE A 38 5.32 -12.80 19.12
N LEU A 39 6.00 -12.40 20.21
CA LEU A 39 5.82 -11.08 20.82
C LEU A 39 6.10 -9.95 19.82
N PHE A 40 7.25 -10.01 19.13
CA PHE A 40 7.62 -9.00 18.14
C PHE A 40 6.67 -9.03 16.94
N ALA A 41 6.36 -10.19 16.40
CA ALA A 41 5.42 -10.30 15.29
C ALA A 41 4.05 -9.73 15.66
N PHE A 42 3.47 -10.14 16.79
CA PHE A 42 2.14 -9.70 17.22
C PHE A 42 2.08 -8.19 17.47
N CYS A 43 3.03 -7.63 18.21
CA CYS A 43 3.02 -6.20 18.50
C CYS A 43 3.28 -5.35 17.25
N ILE A 44 4.28 -5.70 16.44
CA ILE A 44 4.67 -4.91 15.27
C ILE A 44 3.60 -5.02 14.18
N TRP A 45 3.17 -6.23 13.83
CA TRP A 45 2.13 -6.41 12.81
C TRP A 45 0.77 -5.90 13.30
N GLY A 46 0.45 -6.08 14.58
CA GLY A 46 -0.76 -5.51 15.18
C GLY A 46 -0.80 -4.00 15.05
N SER A 47 0.25 -3.31 15.51
CA SER A 47 0.36 -1.85 15.37
C SER A 47 0.33 -1.40 13.91
N TRP A 48 1.07 -2.08 13.04
CA TRP A 48 1.12 -1.72 11.62
C TRP A 48 -0.24 -1.91 10.93
N TRP A 49 -0.89 -3.06 11.11
CA TRP A 49 -2.19 -3.34 10.50
C TRP A 49 -3.27 -2.39 11.01
N THR A 50 -3.27 -2.09 12.32
CA THR A 50 -4.15 -1.07 12.90
C THR A 50 -3.91 0.30 12.26
N GLY A 51 -2.66 0.74 12.14
CA GLY A 51 -2.32 1.99 11.47
C GLY A 51 -2.77 2.01 10.01
N MET A 52 -2.48 0.95 9.25
CA MET A 52 -2.89 0.85 7.85
C MET A 52 -4.40 0.86 7.68
N ALA A 53 -5.13 0.08 8.48
CA ALA A 53 -6.59 0.06 8.44
C ALA A 53 -7.22 1.42 8.79
N MET A 54 -6.70 2.11 9.82
CA MET A 54 -7.14 3.46 10.20
C MET A 54 -6.84 4.50 9.14
N SER A 55 -5.81 4.29 8.32
CA SER A 55 -5.34 5.22 7.29
C SER A 55 -6.00 5.06 5.93
N ASP A 56 -7.01 4.19 5.78
CA ASP A 56 -7.49 3.74 4.47
C ASP A 56 -6.35 3.17 3.58
N TRP A 57 -5.33 2.59 4.21
CA TRP A 57 -4.14 2.02 3.59
C TRP A 57 -3.19 3.02 2.92
N LYS A 58 -3.28 4.30 3.29
CA LYS A 58 -2.49 5.42 2.72
C LYS A 58 -1.37 5.93 3.66
N ALA A 59 -1.26 5.40 4.87
CA ALA A 59 -0.23 5.85 5.83
C ALA A 59 1.20 5.49 5.40
N LEU A 60 1.37 4.44 4.60
CA LEU A 60 2.68 4.00 4.12
C LEU A 60 3.13 4.87 2.93
N GLN A 61 4.02 5.82 3.21
CA GLN A 61 4.42 6.83 2.22
C GLN A 61 5.93 6.92 2.06
N ALA A 62 6.40 6.54 0.88
CA ALA A 62 7.79 6.76 0.47
C ALA A 62 8.05 8.24 0.16
N PRO A 63 9.28 8.72 0.35
CA PRO A 63 9.63 10.11 0.07
C PRO A 63 9.50 10.42 -1.42
N ALA A 64 8.97 11.60 -1.73
CA ALA A 64 8.88 12.11 -3.09
C ALA A 64 10.27 12.24 -3.75
N LYS A 65 10.39 11.83 -5.01
CA LYS A 65 11.61 12.04 -5.81
C LYS A 65 11.69 13.50 -6.26
N GLY A 66 12.87 14.11 -6.10
CA GLY A 66 13.19 15.44 -6.65
C GLY A 66 12.93 16.63 -5.72
N HIS A 67 12.05 16.53 -4.73
CA HIS A 67 11.74 17.62 -3.78
C HIS A 67 11.66 17.09 -2.34
N THR A 68 12.73 16.44 -1.89
CA THR A 68 12.73 15.78 -0.59
C THR A 68 13.08 16.76 0.52
N GLN A 69 12.09 17.14 1.32
CA GLN A 69 12.31 17.91 2.54
C GLN A 69 12.69 16.96 3.69
N PHE A 70 13.56 17.42 4.60
CA PHE A 70 13.99 16.63 5.77
C PHE A 70 12.84 16.03 6.60
N PRO A 71 11.71 16.74 6.85
CA PRO A 71 10.57 16.16 7.56
C PRO A 71 9.97 14.94 6.85
N VAL A 72 9.93 14.92 5.52
CA VAL A 72 9.39 13.79 4.74
C VAL A 72 10.29 12.56 4.86
N ILE A 73 11.61 12.77 4.85
CA ILE A 73 12.60 11.70 5.10
C ILE A 73 12.40 11.12 6.49
N LEU A 74 12.22 11.98 7.50
CA LEU A 74 12.03 11.53 8.88
C LEU A 74 10.73 10.73 9.04
N LYS A 75 9.64 11.18 8.41
CA LYS A 75 8.37 10.43 8.34
C LYS A 75 8.58 9.04 7.75
N TYR A 76 9.34 8.91 6.66
CA TYR A 76 9.62 7.61 6.05
C TYR A 76 10.59 6.78 6.89
N ALA A 77 11.59 7.39 7.54
CA ALA A 77 12.54 6.70 8.40
C ALA A 77 11.85 5.99 9.58
N GLY A 78 10.78 6.58 10.14
CA GLY A 78 9.95 5.91 11.13
C GLY A 78 9.23 4.66 10.58
N GLN A 79 8.95 4.60 9.28
CA GLN A 79 8.21 3.52 8.63
C GLN A 79 9.13 2.46 8.02
N CYS A 80 10.36 2.83 7.64
CA CYS A 80 11.27 1.95 6.90
C CYS A 80 11.58 0.65 7.64
N GLY A 81 11.53 0.69 8.97
CA GLY A 81 11.72 -0.47 9.82
C GLY A 81 10.71 -1.59 9.61
N VAL A 82 9.51 -1.36 9.08
CA VAL A 82 8.50 -2.42 8.88
C VAL A 82 8.90 -3.44 7.79
N GLY A 83 9.99 -3.20 7.06
CA GLY A 83 10.59 -4.20 6.19
C GLY A 83 10.01 -4.20 4.78
N LEU A 84 9.53 -5.37 4.34
CA LEU A 84 9.03 -5.57 2.98
C LEU A 84 7.96 -4.56 2.54
N PRO A 85 6.96 -4.18 3.36
CA PRO A 85 6.00 -3.14 2.95
C PRO A 85 6.68 -1.82 2.60
N SER A 86 7.66 -1.38 3.41
CA SER A 86 8.35 -0.11 3.19
C SER A 86 9.27 -0.16 1.97
N LEU A 87 9.95 -1.29 1.74
CA LEU A 87 10.70 -1.53 0.50
C LEU A 87 9.78 -1.48 -0.74
N TRP A 88 8.60 -2.08 -0.64
CA TRP A 88 7.58 -2.01 -1.68
C TRP A 88 7.15 -0.56 -1.96
N ALA A 89 6.95 0.26 -0.93
CA ALA A 89 6.60 1.67 -1.10
C ALA A 89 7.71 2.47 -1.83
N LEU A 90 8.99 2.17 -1.58
CA LEU A 90 10.09 2.77 -2.34
C LEU A 90 10.07 2.37 -3.81
N TYR A 91 9.84 1.09 -4.10
CA TYR A 91 9.68 0.62 -5.46
C TYR A 91 8.46 1.24 -6.15
N GLN A 92 7.35 1.38 -5.44
CA GLN A 92 6.16 2.07 -5.94
C GLN A 92 6.41 3.54 -6.21
N ALA A 93 7.20 4.23 -5.40
CA ALA A 93 7.59 5.62 -5.68
C ALA A 93 8.39 5.72 -6.98
N ASP A 94 9.28 4.77 -7.27
CA ASP A 94 9.99 4.73 -8.55
C ASP A 94 9.02 4.58 -9.73
N ARG A 95 8.07 3.64 -9.63
CA ARG A 95 7.05 3.43 -10.67
C ARG A 95 6.13 4.65 -10.82
N PHE A 96 5.75 5.29 -9.71
CA PHE A 96 4.85 6.45 -9.68
C PHE A 96 5.45 7.68 -10.37
N TYR A 97 6.75 7.94 -10.15
CA TYR A 97 7.47 9.05 -10.79
C TYR A 97 8.08 8.68 -12.15
N SER A 98 7.84 7.46 -12.65
CA SER A 98 8.27 7.07 -14.00
C SER A 98 7.55 7.94 -15.04
N PRO A 99 8.23 8.37 -16.12
CA PRO A 99 7.59 9.04 -17.25
C PRO A 99 6.42 8.25 -17.87
N ASP A 100 6.38 6.94 -17.68
CA ASP A 100 5.32 6.06 -18.19
C ASP A 100 4.04 6.11 -17.35
N ASN A 101 4.08 6.64 -16.11
CA ASN A 101 2.91 6.72 -15.23
C ASN A 101 2.11 8.01 -15.48
N ILE A 102 1.54 8.11 -16.67
CA ILE A 102 0.70 9.23 -17.11
C ILE A 102 -0.72 8.76 -17.40
N ALA A 103 -1.65 9.72 -17.42
CA ALA A 103 -2.97 9.46 -17.97
C ALA A 103 -2.82 9.00 -19.43
N THR A 104 -3.55 7.95 -19.80
CA THR A 104 -3.36 7.25 -21.07
C THR A 104 -4.69 6.97 -21.73
N ASN A 105 -4.69 7.01 -23.06
CA ASN A 105 -5.82 6.57 -23.89
C ASN A 105 -5.54 5.17 -24.48
N HIS A 106 -4.41 4.54 -24.08
CA HIS A 106 -4.05 3.15 -24.36
C HIS A 106 -3.79 2.44 -23.02
N PHE A 107 -4.81 1.76 -22.50
CA PHE A 107 -4.78 1.15 -21.16
C PHE A 107 -4.60 -0.39 -21.17
N VAL A 108 -5.12 -1.07 -22.19
CA VAL A 108 -5.06 -2.55 -22.31
C VAL A 108 -4.61 -2.97 -23.70
N ASP A 109 -3.79 -4.02 -23.79
CA ASP A 109 -3.34 -4.55 -25.09
C ASP A 109 -4.31 -5.56 -25.70
N GLN A 110 -5.33 -6.00 -24.93
CA GLN A 110 -6.31 -7.01 -25.33
C GLN A 110 -7.70 -6.61 -24.86
N PRO A 111 -8.76 -7.03 -25.57
CA PRO A 111 -10.14 -6.81 -25.14
C PRO A 111 -10.35 -7.29 -23.70
N THR A 112 -10.77 -6.38 -22.83
CA THR A 112 -10.88 -6.64 -21.37
C THR A 112 -12.13 -5.97 -20.82
N GLN A 113 -12.71 -6.56 -19.77
CA GLN A 113 -13.89 -6.04 -19.08
C GLN A 113 -13.55 -5.66 -17.63
N PHE A 114 -14.17 -4.58 -17.14
CA PHE A 114 -14.03 -4.10 -15.77
C PHE A 114 -15.39 -3.76 -15.16
N PRO A 115 -15.60 -3.99 -13.87
CA PRO A 115 -16.76 -3.41 -13.20
C PRO A 115 -16.61 -1.89 -13.21
N PHE A 116 -17.71 -1.20 -13.51
CA PHE A 116 -17.76 0.24 -13.71
C PHE A 116 -18.84 0.85 -12.82
N SER A 117 -18.49 1.97 -12.18
CA SER A 117 -19.44 2.80 -11.46
C SER A 117 -19.11 4.26 -11.72
N GLY A 118 -20.12 5.04 -12.09
CA GLY A 118 -19.92 6.43 -12.45
C GLY A 118 -21.22 7.16 -12.68
N PHE A 119 -21.13 8.23 -13.46
CA PHE A 119 -22.23 9.11 -13.83
C PHE A 119 -22.22 9.30 -15.34
N ALA A 120 -23.40 9.26 -15.94
CA ALA A 120 -23.58 9.58 -17.36
C ALA A 120 -24.39 10.86 -17.50
N ASN A 121 -23.99 11.72 -18.42
CA ASN A 121 -24.77 12.88 -18.85
C ASN A 121 -25.00 12.75 -20.35
N LEU A 122 -26.16 12.22 -20.71
CA LEU A 122 -26.56 11.89 -22.07
C LEU A 122 -27.69 12.82 -22.54
N ARG A 123 -27.67 13.12 -23.82
CA ARG A 123 -28.64 13.92 -24.55
C ARG A 123 -29.07 13.12 -25.77
N GLU A 124 -30.16 12.38 -25.60
CA GLU A 124 -30.76 11.58 -26.67
C GLU A 124 -32.01 12.32 -27.20
N GLY A 125 -31.95 12.74 -28.47
CA GLY A 125 -33.00 13.55 -29.09
C GLY A 125 -33.23 14.90 -28.40
N THR A 126 -34.44 15.14 -27.90
CA THR A 126 -34.83 16.38 -27.19
C THR A 126 -34.75 16.28 -25.67
N GLY A 127 -34.47 15.09 -25.13
CA GLY A 127 -34.39 14.84 -23.68
C GLY A 127 -32.95 14.86 -23.17
N ASN A 128 -32.77 15.27 -21.92
CA ASN A 128 -31.52 15.07 -21.19
C ASN A 128 -31.73 13.93 -20.21
N GLN A 129 -30.89 12.90 -20.28
CA GLN A 129 -30.88 11.76 -19.37
C GLN A 129 -29.55 11.78 -18.63
N SER A 130 -29.58 12.11 -17.34
CA SER A 130 -28.38 12.18 -16.51
C SER A 130 -28.62 11.41 -15.23
N GLY A 131 -27.66 10.58 -14.84
CA GLY A 131 -27.90 9.63 -13.76
C GLY A 131 -26.69 8.79 -13.39
N ASP A 132 -26.87 8.03 -12.32
CA ASP A 132 -25.86 7.07 -11.84
C ASP A 132 -25.80 5.89 -12.80
N LEU A 133 -24.60 5.61 -13.29
CA LEU A 133 -24.30 4.53 -14.22
C LEU A 133 -23.53 3.43 -13.48
N GLN A 134 -24.12 2.24 -13.37
CA GLN A 134 -23.48 1.07 -12.79
C GLN A 134 -23.49 -0.08 -13.80
N GLY A 135 -22.37 -0.77 -13.98
CA GLY A 135 -22.33 -1.84 -14.97
C GLY A 135 -20.95 -2.44 -15.18
N THR A 136 -20.75 -2.95 -16.38
CA THR A 136 -19.49 -3.50 -16.84
C THR A 136 -19.01 -2.68 -18.04
N LEU A 137 -17.79 -2.19 -17.95
CA LEU A 137 -17.09 -1.51 -19.03
C LEU A 137 -16.28 -2.54 -19.81
N PHE A 138 -16.61 -2.72 -21.08
CA PHE A 138 -15.87 -3.51 -22.05
C PHE A 138 -15.01 -2.55 -22.86
N ILE A 139 -13.69 -2.77 -22.88
CA ILE A 139 -12.74 -1.94 -23.63
C ILE A 139 -12.00 -2.82 -24.62
N GLU A 140 -11.81 -2.29 -25.82
CA GLU A 140 -11.02 -2.90 -26.87
C GLU A 140 -10.00 -1.90 -27.44
N PRO A 141 -8.72 -2.31 -27.60
CA PRO A 141 -7.73 -1.51 -28.30
C PRO A 141 -8.19 -1.24 -29.74
N THR A 142 -8.13 0.03 -30.13
CA THR A 142 -8.45 0.47 -31.49
C THR A 142 -7.40 1.47 -31.98
N ARG A 143 -7.49 1.86 -33.25
CA ARG A 143 -6.71 2.97 -33.79
C ARG A 143 -7.58 4.21 -33.85
N GLY A 144 -7.20 5.22 -33.09
CA GLY A 144 -7.79 6.56 -33.15
C GLY A 144 -7.10 7.42 -34.20
N ASP A 145 -7.58 8.65 -34.32
CA ASP A 145 -7.07 9.62 -35.30
C ASP A 145 -5.63 10.07 -35.01
N PHE A 146 -5.22 9.99 -33.75
CA PHE A 146 -3.91 10.46 -33.26
C PHE A 146 -3.00 9.33 -32.76
N GLY A 147 -3.31 8.07 -33.06
CA GLY A 147 -2.51 6.91 -32.68
C GLY A 147 -3.31 5.81 -32.01
N ASP A 148 -2.70 5.16 -31.02
CA ASP A 148 -3.36 4.12 -30.23
C ASP A 148 -4.49 4.74 -29.40
N ALA A 149 -5.66 4.11 -29.45
CA ALA A 149 -6.84 4.57 -28.75
C ALA A 149 -7.61 3.38 -28.19
N MET A 150 -8.62 3.68 -27.39
CA MET A 150 -9.53 2.70 -26.83
C MET A 150 -10.94 3.07 -27.24
N THR A 151 -11.70 2.06 -27.65
CA THR A 151 -13.15 2.15 -27.76
C THR A 151 -13.74 1.22 -26.71
N GLY A 152 -15.00 1.42 -26.36
CA GLY A 152 -15.63 0.54 -25.41
C GLY A 152 -17.14 0.61 -25.42
N ILE A 153 -17.75 -0.28 -24.65
CA ILE A 153 -19.18 -0.33 -24.41
C ILE A 153 -19.38 -0.48 -22.91
N ILE A 154 -20.30 0.28 -22.35
CA ILE A 154 -20.76 0.09 -20.97
C ILE A 154 -22.12 -0.58 -21.02
N GLU A 155 -22.22 -1.77 -20.46
CA GLU A 155 -23.48 -2.48 -20.27
C GLU A 155 -23.86 -2.45 -18.80
N GLY A 156 -25.04 -1.91 -18.49
CA GLY A 156 -25.42 -1.73 -17.10
C GLY A 156 -26.79 -1.10 -16.91
N THR A 157 -26.91 -0.36 -15.81
CA THR A 157 -28.10 0.40 -15.45
C THR A 157 -27.77 1.88 -15.31
N LEU A 158 -28.57 2.73 -15.95
CA LEU A 158 -28.59 4.18 -15.77
C LEU A 158 -29.83 4.54 -14.95
N ASP A 159 -29.64 5.04 -13.73
CA ASP A 159 -30.73 5.25 -12.74
C ASP A 159 -31.65 4.03 -12.58
N GLY A 160 -31.06 2.83 -12.62
CA GLY A 160 -31.78 1.56 -12.50
C GLY A 160 -32.43 1.04 -13.79
N GLN A 161 -32.40 1.79 -14.90
CA GLN A 161 -32.88 1.32 -16.20
C GLN A 161 -31.75 0.67 -17.01
N ALA A 162 -31.98 -0.53 -17.53
CA ALA A 162 -30.99 -1.24 -18.34
C ALA A 162 -30.64 -0.41 -19.58
N THR A 163 -29.35 -0.10 -19.75
CA THR A 163 -28.84 0.75 -20.83
C THR A 163 -27.48 0.23 -21.30
N THR A 164 -27.26 0.31 -22.61
CA THR A 164 -25.97 0.03 -23.23
C THR A 164 -25.47 1.32 -23.87
N ILE A 165 -24.29 1.79 -23.45
CA ILE A 165 -23.68 3.03 -23.93
C ILE A 165 -22.42 2.68 -24.72
N THR A 166 -22.37 3.08 -25.99
CA THR A 166 -21.16 2.97 -26.80
C THR A 166 -20.25 4.17 -26.52
N LEU A 167 -18.96 3.92 -26.34
CA LEU A 167 -17.96 4.97 -26.10
C LEU A 167 -17.24 5.33 -27.40
N ASP A 168 -16.83 6.58 -27.50
CA ASP A 168 -16.00 7.08 -28.59
C ASP A 168 -14.58 6.48 -28.54
N LYS A 169 -13.83 6.61 -29.64
CA LYS A 169 -12.44 6.16 -29.82
C LYS A 169 -11.43 7.09 -29.13
N ASP A 170 -11.78 7.58 -27.95
CA ASP A 170 -10.92 8.40 -27.10
C ASP A 170 -11.32 8.23 -25.61
N VAL A 171 -11.30 6.97 -25.15
CA VAL A 171 -11.50 6.69 -23.73
C VAL A 171 -10.22 7.02 -22.97
N SER A 172 -10.30 8.03 -22.10
CA SER A 172 -9.17 8.45 -21.26
C SER A 172 -9.20 7.78 -19.89
N PHE A 173 -8.03 7.28 -19.48
CA PHE A 173 -7.80 6.66 -18.19
C PHE A 173 -6.80 7.49 -17.40
N ASP A 174 -7.06 7.66 -16.11
CA ASP A 174 -6.06 8.24 -15.20
C ASP A 174 -4.81 7.34 -15.11
N ALA A 175 -3.72 7.91 -14.61
CA ALA A 175 -2.42 7.25 -14.50
C ALA A 175 -2.54 5.87 -13.82
N PRO A 176 -1.85 4.83 -14.30
CA PRO A 176 -2.04 3.44 -13.86
C PRO A 176 -1.56 3.17 -12.42
N ILE A 177 -0.73 4.04 -11.83
CA ILE A 177 -0.25 3.94 -10.45
C ILE A 177 -0.62 5.21 -9.67
N ARG A 178 -1.46 5.06 -8.64
CA ARG A 178 -1.90 6.12 -7.71
C ARG A 178 -2.35 5.53 -6.40
N ALA A 179 -2.39 6.34 -5.34
CA ALA A 179 -2.90 5.91 -4.03
C ALA A 179 -4.41 5.62 -4.02
N SER A 180 -5.17 6.19 -4.98
CA SER A 180 -6.57 5.85 -5.20
C SER A 180 -6.76 4.37 -5.59
N ARG A 181 -7.81 3.74 -5.02
CA ARG A 181 -8.15 2.32 -5.31
C ARG A 181 -8.84 2.14 -6.65
N THR A 182 -9.13 3.22 -7.34
CA THR A 182 -9.85 3.25 -8.59
C THR A 182 -9.08 4.04 -9.65
N ILE A 183 -9.34 3.74 -10.90
CA ILE A 183 -8.88 4.48 -12.07
C ILE A 183 -10.09 5.25 -12.58
N ARG A 184 -9.95 6.57 -12.66
CA ARG A 184 -10.97 7.40 -13.29
C ARG A 184 -10.95 7.17 -14.79
N VAL A 185 -12.14 6.99 -15.36
CA VAL A 185 -12.39 6.78 -16.77
C VAL A 185 -13.30 7.91 -17.25
N LYS A 186 -12.90 8.59 -18.32
CA LYS A 186 -13.73 9.62 -18.98
C LYS A 186 -13.80 9.34 -20.46
N ALA A 187 -15.01 9.32 -21.00
CA ALA A 187 -15.25 9.07 -22.41
C ALA A 187 -16.47 9.83 -22.91
N ALA A 188 -16.45 10.17 -24.20
CA ALA A 188 -17.65 10.57 -24.90
C ALA A 188 -18.54 9.35 -25.15
N ALA A 189 -19.85 9.53 -25.01
CA ALA A 189 -20.87 8.55 -25.33
C ALA A 189 -21.43 8.81 -26.73
N LEU A 190 -21.66 7.73 -27.47
CA LEU A 190 -22.17 7.72 -28.83
C LEU A 190 -23.52 7.00 -28.94
N ASP A 191 -24.39 7.50 -29.83
CA ASP A 191 -25.60 6.80 -30.28
C ASP A 191 -25.25 5.64 -31.22
N LYS A 192 -26.25 4.83 -31.58
CA LYS A 192 -26.17 3.73 -32.56
C LYS A 192 -25.66 4.18 -33.92
N ASP A 193 -25.93 5.42 -34.31
CA ASP A 193 -25.48 6.01 -35.57
C ASP A 193 -24.09 6.69 -35.46
N GLY A 194 -23.42 6.58 -34.30
CA GLY A 194 -22.12 7.22 -34.03
C GLY A 194 -22.20 8.71 -33.72
N GLY A 195 -23.40 9.25 -33.49
CA GLY A 195 -23.60 10.64 -33.07
C GLY A 195 -23.21 10.84 -31.60
N TYR A 196 -22.52 11.93 -31.29
CA TYR A 196 -22.22 12.30 -29.91
C TYR A 196 -23.50 12.56 -29.12
N ILE A 197 -23.71 11.78 -28.07
CA ILE A 197 -24.85 11.92 -27.16
C ILE A 197 -24.46 12.48 -25.80
N GLY A 198 -23.18 12.50 -25.41
CA GLY A 198 -22.81 13.07 -24.13
C GLY A 198 -21.49 12.58 -23.58
N GLN A 199 -21.34 12.66 -22.26
CA GLN A 199 -20.14 12.19 -21.57
C GLN A 199 -20.48 11.20 -20.47
N VAL A 200 -19.57 10.25 -20.29
CA VAL A 200 -19.57 9.32 -19.17
C VAL A 200 -18.26 9.52 -18.41
N GLU A 201 -18.39 9.71 -17.10
CA GLU A 201 -17.27 9.75 -16.17
C GLU A 201 -17.52 8.74 -15.06
N GLY A 202 -16.53 7.92 -14.74
CA GLY A 202 -16.66 6.96 -13.66
C GLY A 202 -15.33 6.35 -13.28
N GLU A 203 -15.42 5.23 -12.61
CA GLU A 203 -14.30 4.59 -11.95
C GLU A 203 -14.32 3.08 -12.17
N ILE A 204 -13.14 2.53 -12.41
CA ILE A 204 -12.87 1.08 -12.45
C ILE A 204 -11.88 0.71 -11.34
N PRO A 205 -11.88 -0.53 -10.83
CA PRO A 205 -10.96 -0.91 -9.76
C PRO A 205 -9.52 -0.93 -10.24
N ARG A 206 -8.62 -0.37 -9.43
CA ARG A 206 -7.18 -0.44 -9.62
C ARG A 206 -6.64 -1.71 -8.96
N ALA A 207 -5.73 -2.41 -9.65
CA ALA A 207 -5.05 -3.57 -9.10
C ALA A 207 -4.32 -3.23 -7.78
N PHE A 208 -4.32 -4.16 -6.82
CA PHE A 208 -3.68 -4.00 -5.51
C PHE A 208 -2.23 -3.48 -5.60
N LEU A 209 -1.44 -4.08 -6.48
CA LEU A 209 -0.03 -3.72 -6.70
C LEU A 209 0.17 -2.36 -7.39
N ASN A 210 -0.91 -1.69 -7.80
CA ASN A 210 -0.83 -0.39 -8.44
C ASN A 210 -1.30 0.75 -7.51
N TRP A 211 -1.93 0.44 -6.37
CA TRP A 211 -2.23 1.45 -5.35
C TRP A 211 -1.53 1.26 -4.00
N PHE A 212 -1.30 0.02 -3.58
CA PHE A 212 -0.73 -0.22 -2.26
C PHE A 212 0.69 0.36 -2.19
N GLY A 213 0.93 1.23 -1.20
CA GLY A 213 2.21 1.92 -1.00
C GLY A 213 2.57 2.96 -2.08
N ALA A 214 1.62 3.33 -2.96
CA ALA A 214 1.83 4.40 -3.91
C ALA A 214 1.88 5.78 -3.20
N PRO A 215 2.76 6.71 -3.62
CA PRO A 215 2.75 8.07 -3.11
C PRO A 215 1.41 8.77 -3.33
N LEU A 216 1.05 9.68 -2.43
CA LEU A 216 -0.13 10.54 -2.59
C LEU A 216 0.24 11.80 -3.37
N THR A 217 -0.62 12.19 -4.30
CA THR A 217 -0.61 13.55 -4.85
C THR A 217 -1.11 14.56 -3.81
N ARG A 218 -0.87 15.86 -4.04
CA ARG A 218 -1.36 16.92 -3.16
C ARG A 218 -2.89 16.94 -3.04
N GLU A 219 -3.58 16.59 -4.12
CA GLU A 219 -5.04 16.47 -4.15
C GLU A 219 -5.50 15.31 -3.26
N GLU A 220 -4.92 14.12 -3.46
CA GLU A 220 -5.22 12.93 -2.65
C GLU A 220 -4.86 13.13 -1.17
N GLU A 221 -3.76 13.82 -0.86
CA GLU A 221 -3.38 14.16 0.52
C GLU A 221 -4.42 15.10 1.16
N GLY A 222 -4.91 16.08 0.42
CA GLY A 222 -5.97 16.99 0.88
C GLY A 222 -7.32 16.29 1.08
N GLU A 223 -7.69 15.38 0.18
CA GLU A 223 -8.88 14.52 0.32
C GLU A 223 -8.74 13.60 1.53
N TRP A 224 -7.60 12.93 1.66
CA TRP A 224 -7.32 12.04 2.78
C TRP A 224 -7.37 12.76 4.13
N HIS A 225 -6.84 13.99 4.19
CA HIS A 225 -6.92 14.84 5.37
C HIS A 225 -8.36 15.27 5.69
N ARG A 226 -9.15 15.58 4.66
CA ARG A 226 -10.56 15.95 4.80
C ARG A 226 -11.39 14.79 5.36
N ASP A 227 -11.15 13.57 4.86
CA ASP A 227 -11.97 12.40 5.16
C ASP A 227 -11.66 11.80 6.53
N LEU A 228 -10.38 11.74 6.93
CA LEU A 228 -9.96 11.10 8.18
C LEU A 228 -9.65 12.08 9.31
N GLY A 229 -9.33 13.34 9.00
CA GLY A 229 -8.94 14.35 9.98
C GLY A 229 -7.87 13.85 10.94
N LYS A 230 -8.18 13.83 12.25
CA LYS A 230 -7.23 13.42 13.31
C LYS A 230 -6.82 11.95 13.26
N PHE A 231 -7.63 11.07 12.68
CA PHE A 231 -7.30 9.65 12.59
C PHE A 231 -6.11 9.40 11.67
N GLN A 232 -5.88 10.28 10.69
CA GLN A 232 -4.72 10.25 9.80
C GLN A 232 -3.40 10.33 10.57
N GLU A 233 -3.26 11.35 11.43
CA GLU A 233 -2.05 11.56 12.23
C GLU A 233 -1.81 10.41 13.20
N LEU A 234 -2.87 9.94 13.86
CA LEU A 234 -2.79 8.79 14.76
C LEU A 234 -2.35 7.53 14.02
N ALA A 235 -2.92 7.27 12.83
CA ALA A 235 -2.56 6.13 12.01
C ALA A 235 -1.08 6.15 11.60
N MET A 236 -0.55 7.32 11.22
CA MET A 236 0.88 7.47 10.95
C MET A 236 1.74 7.14 12.16
N VAL A 237 1.35 7.58 13.37
CA VAL A 237 2.07 7.25 14.61
C VAL A 237 2.12 5.73 14.84
N PHE A 238 1.02 5.01 14.60
CA PHE A 238 1.02 3.54 14.70
C PHE A 238 2.03 2.88 13.76
N VAL A 239 2.10 3.35 12.50
CA VAL A 239 3.06 2.83 11.50
C VAL A 239 4.50 3.21 11.88
N TRP A 240 4.74 4.41 12.40
CA TRP A 240 6.06 4.84 12.87
C TRP A 240 6.54 4.04 14.07
N VAL A 241 5.66 3.83 15.06
CA VAL A 241 5.97 3.00 16.22
C VAL A 241 6.27 1.57 15.78
N ALA A 242 5.49 1.00 14.87
CA ALA A 242 5.74 -0.34 14.33
C ALA A 242 7.13 -0.44 13.66
N GLY A 243 7.51 0.53 12.84
CA GLY A 243 8.82 0.54 12.18
C GLY A 243 9.97 0.69 13.18
N LEU A 244 9.87 1.64 14.13
CA LEU A 244 10.87 1.80 15.18
C LEU A 244 11.00 0.55 16.07
N MET A 245 9.88 -0.08 16.42
CA MET A 245 9.87 -1.34 17.17
C MET A 245 10.56 -2.46 16.39
N ASN A 246 10.38 -2.55 15.07
CA ASN A 246 11.06 -3.57 14.29
C ASN A 246 12.57 -3.32 14.20
N LEU A 247 13.03 -2.06 14.16
CA LEU A 247 14.46 -1.76 14.25
C LEU A 247 15.06 -2.28 15.56
N LEU A 248 14.35 -2.12 16.68
CA LEU A 248 14.77 -2.69 17.97
C LEU A 248 14.75 -4.23 17.95
N ALA A 249 13.75 -4.83 17.30
CA ALA A 249 13.69 -6.28 17.14
C ALA A 249 14.86 -6.81 16.28
N VAL A 250 15.23 -6.11 15.21
CA VAL A 250 16.41 -6.43 14.39
C VAL A 250 17.68 -6.39 15.23
N TRP A 251 17.83 -5.37 16.09
CA TRP A 251 18.96 -5.29 17.01
C TRP A 251 18.96 -6.50 17.98
N ASP A 252 17.85 -6.83 18.64
CA ASP A 252 17.74 -8.02 19.50
C ASP A 252 18.00 -9.35 18.74
N ALA A 253 17.71 -9.38 17.43
CA ALA A 253 18.03 -10.52 16.56
C ALA A 253 19.53 -10.70 16.34
N VAL A 254 20.28 -9.60 16.21
CA VAL A 254 21.71 -9.60 15.92
C VAL A 254 22.56 -9.76 17.18
N GLU A 255 22.27 -9.05 18.26
CA GLU A 255 23.14 -9.05 19.45
C GLU A 255 22.68 -10.02 20.54
N GLY A 256 21.40 -10.45 20.50
CA GLY A 256 20.81 -11.25 21.57
C GLY A 256 20.24 -10.40 22.71
N PRO A 257 19.67 -11.01 23.76
CA PRO A 257 19.09 -10.28 24.88
C PRO A 257 20.16 -9.47 25.64
N ALA A 258 19.83 -8.22 25.98
CA ALA A 258 20.69 -7.34 26.78
C ALA A 258 20.85 -7.75 28.26
N TYR A 259 20.04 -8.70 28.76
CA TYR A 259 20.12 -9.20 30.13
C TYR A 259 20.73 -10.60 30.17
N GLY A 260 21.91 -10.69 30.78
CA GLY A 260 22.53 -11.94 31.21
C GLY A 260 21.75 -12.52 32.39
N ILE A 261 21.62 -13.84 32.40
CA ILE A 261 21.11 -14.60 33.53
C ILE A 261 22.23 -14.64 34.57
N ASP A 262 22.25 -13.67 35.48
CA ASP A 262 23.09 -13.72 36.70
C ASP A 262 22.30 -14.26 37.92
N ASP A 263 21.23 -15.02 37.69
CA ASP A 263 20.48 -15.71 38.76
C ASP A 263 20.78 -17.22 38.83
N ALA A 264 21.95 -17.66 38.35
CA ALA A 264 22.39 -19.04 38.46
C ALA A 264 23.62 -19.16 39.36
N GLY A 265 23.39 -19.12 40.68
CA GLY A 265 24.38 -19.62 41.64
C GLY A 265 24.47 -18.89 42.96
N GLU A 266 23.35 -18.69 43.68
CA GLU A 266 23.47 -18.60 45.13
C GLU A 266 23.95 -19.98 45.63
N THR A 267 25.26 -20.11 45.73
CA THR A 267 25.92 -21.29 46.27
C THR A 267 25.58 -21.28 47.76
N PRO A 268 24.84 -22.26 48.32
CA PRO A 268 24.60 -22.27 49.75
C PRO A 268 25.97 -22.33 50.45
N ALA A 269 26.21 -21.37 51.34
CA ALA A 269 27.45 -21.24 52.07
C ALA A 269 27.81 -22.59 52.72
N SER A 270 29.05 -23.07 52.52
CA SER A 270 29.53 -24.27 53.20
C SER A 270 29.41 -24.11 54.71
N PRO A 271 28.95 -25.14 55.45
CA PRO A 271 28.85 -25.06 56.90
C PRO A 271 30.24 -24.89 57.53
N PRO A 272 30.35 -24.16 58.66
CA PRO A 272 31.62 -23.91 59.31
C PRO A 272 32.29 -25.22 59.74
N PRO A 273 33.64 -25.29 59.72
CA PRO A 273 34.36 -26.51 60.07
C PRO A 273 34.06 -26.92 61.51
N ALA A 274 33.76 -28.20 61.70
CA ALA A 274 33.60 -28.79 63.03
C ALA A 274 34.92 -28.69 63.80
N THR A 275 34.93 -27.88 64.86
CA THR A 275 35.97 -27.92 65.90
C THR A 275 35.87 -29.26 66.63
N VAL A 276 36.97 -30.01 66.60
CA VAL A 276 37.23 -31.20 67.43
C VAL A 276 37.39 -30.78 68.90
#